data_AF-A0A9W4K877-F1
#
_entry.id   AF-A0A9W4K877-F1
#
_cell.length_a   1.000
_cell.length_b   1.000
_cell.length_c   1.000
_cell.angle_alpha   90.00
_cell.angle_beta   90.00
_cell.angle_gamma   90.00
#
_symmetry.space_group_name_H-M   'P 1'
#
loop_
_entity.id
_entity.type
_entity.pdbx_description
1 polymer ?
#
loop_
_entity_poly.entity_id
_entity_poly.type
_entity_poly.pdbx_seq_one_letter_code
_entity_poly.pdbx_strand_id
1 'polypeptide(L)'
;MPVVENKVSMAEAACLGAGVVTAGMALQDLGIPLTETALEDLSLRDEASGGSGSRKASTRPYILVYGGSTATGTMAIQLARLRIRYSPITTCSPGHNALVQSYGAAKAFDYRSASCGVAIRAFTKGKLSLIFDYIASTDSMKICYAAMGARRGLYIALEPPETLFRSRARTCRRTGSWR
;
A
#
# COMPACT_ATOMS: atom_id res chain seq x y z
N MET A 1 -8.95 -33.30 -2.81
CA MET A 1 -8.48 -32.84 -1.48
C MET A 1 -9.32 -31.65 -1.07
N PRO A 2 -10.25 -31.77 -0.09
CA PRO A 2 -10.93 -30.60 0.43
C PRO A 2 -10.12 -30.09 1.63
N VAL A 3 -9.38 -29.01 1.44
CA VAL A 3 -8.84 -28.23 2.55
C VAL A 3 -9.56 -26.89 2.52
N VAL A 4 -10.77 -26.88 3.09
CA VAL A 4 -11.41 -25.66 3.57
C VAL A 4 -11.75 -25.96 5.02
N GLU A 5 -11.08 -25.25 5.93
CA GLU A 5 -11.35 -25.30 7.36
C GLU A 5 -12.84 -24.97 7.62
N ASN A 6 -13.48 -25.73 8.50
CA ASN A 6 -14.93 -25.80 8.74
C ASN A 6 -15.55 -24.52 9.38
N LYS A 7 -14.90 -23.37 9.20
CA LYS A 7 -15.31 -22.04 9.71
C LYS A 7 -15.47 -21.00 8.62
N VAL A 8 -15.14 -21.33 7.36
CA VAL A 8 -15.24 -20.41 6.22
C VAL A 8 -16.25 -20.97 5.24
N SER A 9 -17.26 -20.17 4.88
CA SER A 9 -18.25 -20.56 3.89
C SER A 9 -17.62 -20.67 2.50
N MET A 10 -18.25 -21.44 1.60
CA MET A 10 -17.73 -21.60 0.24
C MET A 10 -17.66 -20.27 -0.53
N ALA A 11 -18.60 -19.34 -0.25
CA ALA A 11 -18.60 -18.00 -0.83
C ALA A 11 -17.39 -17.18 -0.36
N GLU A 12 -17.07 -17.22 0.93
CA GLU A 12 -15.89 -16.55 1.47
C GLU A 12 -14.60 -17.16 0.92
N ALA A 13 -14.51 -18.50 0.89
CA ALA A 13 -13.34 -19.21 0.37
C ALA A 13 -13.05 -18.86 -1.09
N ALA A 14 -14.09 -18.71 -1.92
CA ALA A 14 -13.95 -18.32 -3.33
C ALA A 14 -13.37 -16.90 -3.50
N CYS A 15 -13.69 -15.97 -2.59
CA CYS A 15 -13.22 -14.58 -2.66
C CYS A 15 -11.79 -14.40 -2.11
N LEU A 16 -11.31 -15.31 -1.26
CA LEU A 16 -9.98 -15.18 -0.65
C LEU A 16 -8.83 -15.39 -1.64
N GLY A 17 -8.98 -16.31 -2.61
CA GLY A 17 -7.88 -16.71 -3.49
C GLY A 17 -7.25 -15.53 -4.24
N ALA A 18 -8.05 -14.77 -4.98
CA ALA A 18 -7.55 -13.65 -5.78
C ALA A 18 -6.96 -12.53 -4.91
N GLY A 19 -7.67 -12.12 -3.84
CA GLY A 19 -7.20 -11.02 -3.01
C GLY A 19 -5.94 -11.34 -2.22
N VAL A 20 -5.76 -12.58 -1.75
CA VAL A 20 -4.55 -12.98 -1.01
C VAL A 20 -3.36 -13.02 -1.95
N VAL A 21 -3.53 -13.62 -3.14
CA VAL A 21 -2.45 -13.73 -4.13
C VAL A 21 -2.03 -12.36 -4.63
N THR A 22 -2.96 -11.47 -4.99
CA THR A 22 -2.62 -10.12 -5.46
C THR A 22 -1.96 -9.29 -4.36
N ALA A 23 -2.47 -9.32 -3.13
CA ALA A 23 -1.84 -8.61 -2.02
C ALA A 23 -0.43 -9.17 -1.72
N GLY A 24 -0.26 -10.49 -1.78
CA GLY A 24 1.02 -11.16 -1.60
C GLY A 24 2.05 -10.79 -2.67
N MET A 25 1.68 -10.87 -3.94
CA MET A 25 2.55 -10.46 -5.05
C MET A 25 2.96 -8.99 -4.95
N ALA A 26 2.00 -8.09 -4.65
CA ALA A 26 2.30 -6.67 -4.47
C ALA A 26 3.33 -6.44 -3.34
N LEU A 27 3.21 -7.17 -2.23
CA LEU A 27 4.16 -7.14 -1.12
C LEU A 27 5.54 -7.67 -1.50
N GLN A 28 5.59 -8.75 -2.27
CA GLN A 28 6.85 -9.28 -2.78
C GLN A 28 7.53 -8.27 -3.72
N ASP A 29 6.77 -7.59 -4.58
CA ASP A 29 7.28 -6.55 -5.48
C ASP A 29 7.81 -5.33 -4.72
N LEU A 30 7.31 -5.04 -3.51
CA LEU A 30 7.90 -4.03 -2.62
C LEU A 30 9.27 -4.44 -2.05
N GLY A 31 9.75 -5.65 -2.36
CA GLY A 31 10.95 -6.22 -1.76
C GLY A 31 10.73 -6.63 -0.31
N ILE A 32 9.48 -6.88 0.09
CA ILE A 32 9.16 -7.50 1.37
C ILE A 32 9.09 -9.01 1.13
N PRO A 33 10.16 -9.76 1.44
CA PRO A 33 10.12 -11.21 1.30
C PRO A 33 9.05 -11.80 2.24
N LEU A 34 8.09 -12.51 1.65
CA LEU A 34 6.99 -13.19 2.35
C LEU A 34 7.34 -14.64 2.74
N THR A 35 8.58 -15.07 2.52
CA THR A 35 9.03 -16.42 2.91
C THR A 35 9.14 -16.52 4.43
N GLU A 36 8.75 -17.67 4.99
CA GLU A 36 8.86 -17.98 6.43
C GLU A 36 10.28 -17.70 6.96
N THR A 37 11.32 -17.99 6.16
CA THR A 37 12.73 -17.67 6.46
C THR A 37 13.04 -16.18 6.54
N ALA A 38 12.36 -15.34 5.77
CA ALA A 38 12.57 -13.90 5.82
C ALA A 38 11.81 -13.22 6.97
N LEU A 39 10.71 -13.84 7.42
CA LEU A 39 10.04 -13.47 8.67
C LEU A 39 10.94 -13.78 9.86
N GLU A 40 11.70 -14.88 9.85
CA GLU A 40 12.74 -15.15 10.84
C GLU A 40 13.88 -14.12 10.78
N ASP A 41 14.34 -13.70 9.60
CA ASP A 41 15.42 -12.69 9.48
C ASP A 41 14.99 -11.28 9.96
N LEU A 42 13.73 -10.91 9.72
CA LEU A 42 13.11 -9.72 10.32
C LEU A 42 12.94 -9.85 11.84
N SER A 43 12.73 -11.07 12.34
CA SER A 43 12.65 -11.39 13.78
C SER A 43 14.03 -11.43 14.43
N LEU A 44 15.07 -11.89 13.73
CA LEU A 44 16.47 -11.94 14.17
C LEU A 44 17.10 -10.55 14.23
N ARG A 45 16.65 -9.61 13.40
CA ARG A 45 16.97 -8.18 13.55
C ARG A 45 16.38 -7.56 14.83
N ASP A 46 15.27 -8.09 15.32
CA ASP A 46 14.68 -7.72 16.62
C ASP A 46 15.42 -8.45 17.78
N GLU A 47 15.78 -9.73 17.61
CA GLU A 47 16.52 -10.54 18.60
C GLU A 47 18.03 -10.21 18.72
N ALA A 48 18.63 -9.46 17.80
CA ALA A 48 19.95 -8.85 18.05
C ALA A 48 19.88 -7.71 19.10
N SER A 49 18.68 -7.34 19.55
CA SER A 49 18.41 -6.40 20.64
C SER A 49 17.82 -7.07 21.90
N GLY A 50 18.13 -8.35 22.11
CA GLY A 50 17.64 -9.17 23.23
C GLY A 50 17.94 -8.59 24.62
N GLY A 51 16.89 -8.40 25.42
CA GLY A 51 16.99 -8.06 26.83
C GLY A 51 15.64 -7.84 27.48
N SER A 52 15.24 -8.76 28.36
CA SER A 52 14.11 -8.63 29.29
C SER A 52 14.15 -7.28 30.03
N GLY A 53 13.22 -6.38 29.73
CA GLY A 53 13.09 -5.08 30.38
C GLY A 53 12.45 -4.02 29.48
N SER A 54 11.25 -3.55 29.85
CA SER A 54 10.61 -2.32 29.34
C SER A 54 10.77 -2.06 27.82
N ARG A 55 9.90 -2.66 26.98
CA ARG A 55 9.83 -2.43 25.53
C ARG A 55 9.75 -0.92 25.20
N LYS A 56 10.90 -0.32 24.90
CA LYS A 56 11.00 0.94 24.16
C LYS A 56 10.31 0.69 22.83
N ALA A 57 9.19 1.36 22.57
CA ALA A 57 8.39 1.16 21.36
C ALA A 57 9.25 1.42 20.11
N SER A 58 9.76 0.37 19.48
CA SER A 58 10.35 0.46 18.15
C SER A 58 9.26 0.96 17.20
N THR A 59 9.42 2.16 16.67
CA THR A 59 8.42 2.76 15.77
C THR A 59 8.35 1.93 14.50
N ARG A 60 7.28 1.13 14.37
CA ARG A 60 7.01 0.33 13.16
C ARG A 60 6.99 1.23 11.92
N PRO A 61 7.63 0.82 10.82
CA PRO A 61 7.61 1.57 9.57
C PRO A 61 6.17 1.66 9.02
N TYR A 62 5.89 2.75 8.32
CA TYR A 62 4.56 3.00 7.73
C TYR A 62 4.49 2.45 6.31
N ILE A 63 3.31 1.92 5.97
CA ILE A 63 2.94 1.55 4.60
C ILE A 63 1.59 2.19 4.28
N LEU A 64 1.49 2.85 3.13
CA LEU A 64 0.24 3.44 2.67
C LEU A 64 -0.45 2.45 1.73
N VAL A 65 -1.68 2.07 2.07
CA VAL A 65 -2.58 1.29 1.22
C VAL A 65 -3.68 2.22 0.73
N TYR A 66 -3.52 2.74 -0.48
CA TYR A 66 -4.54 3.56 -1.12
C TYR A 66 -5.69 2.67 -1.62
N GLY A 67 -6.91 2.99 -1.21
CA GLY A 67 -8.10 2.16 -1.49
C GLY A 67 -8.22 0.94 -0.57
N GLY A 68 -7.99 1.10 0.74
CA GLY A 68 -7.99 -0.04 1.68
C GLY A 68 -9.34 -0.67 1.97
N SER A 69 -10.45 -0.08 1.50
CA SER A 69 -11.78 -0.68 1.57
C SER A 69 -12.09 -1.62 0.40
N THR A 70 -11.15 -1.84 -0.52
CA THR A 70 -11.28 -2.85 -1.58
C THR A 70 -11.00 -4.25 -1.02
N ALA A 71 -11.46 -5.31 -1.71
CA ALA A 71 -11.20 -6.69 -1.29
C ALA A 71 -9.69 -6.91 -1.05
N THR A 72 -8.86 -6.64 -2.06
CA THR A 72 -7.39 -6.76 -1.96
C THR A 72 -6.80 -5.81 -0.92
N GLY A 73 -7.30 -4.57 -0.81
CA GLY A 73 -6.83 -3.59 0.16
C GLY A 73 -7.05 -4.01 1.62
N THR A 74 -8.19 -4.61 1.94
CA THR A 74 -8.48 -5.10 3.30
C THR A 74 -7.56 -6.27 3.68
N MET A 75 -7.23 -7.14 2.73
CA MET A 75 -6.29 -8.25 2.93
C MET A 75 -4.86 -7.75 3.05
N ALA A 76 -4.46 -6.76 2.26
CA ALA A 76 -3.15 -6.11 2.35
C ALA A 76 -2.93 -5.44 3.72
N ILE A 77 -3.94 -4.77 4.29
CA ILE A 77 -3.88 -4.19 5.64
C ILE A 77 -3.61 -5.27 6.68
N GLN A 78 -4.33 -6.39 6.60
CA GLN A 78 -4.16 -7.51 7.54
C GLN A 78 -2.78 -8.15 7.41
N LEU A 79 -2.30 -8.40 6.19
CA LEU A 79 -0.97 -8.96 5.93
C LEU A 79 0.14 -8.01 6.42
N ALA A 80 0.03 -6.71 6.14
CA ALA A 80 0.99 -5.70 6.58
C ALA A 80 1.13 -5.65 8.11
N ARG A 81 0.02 -5.78 8.83
CA ARG A 81 0.00 -5.77 10.29
C ARG A 81 0.51 -7.09 10.89
N LEU A 82 -0.03 -8.23 10.43
CA LEU A 82 0.16 -9.53 11.07
C LEU A 82 1.44 -10.24 10.65
N ARG A 83 1.84 -10.14 9.38
CA ARG A 83 3.03 -10.82 8.87
C ARG A 83 4.24 -9.90 8.84
N ILE A 84 4.07 -8.68 8.37
CA ILE A 84 5.22 -7.80 8.05
C ILE A 84 5.60 -6.88 9.22
N ARG A 85 4.74 -6.75 10.25
CA ARG A 85 4.94 -5.84 11.40
C ARG A 85 5.09 -4.36 10.98
N TYR A 86 4.38 -3.94 9.93
CA TYR A 86 4.26 -2.53 9.55
C TYR A 86 3.05 -1.88 10.24
N SER A 87 3.00 -0.55 10.23
CA SER A 87 1.84 0.23 10.63
C SER A 87 1.08 0.68 9.37
N PRO A 88 0.06 -0.07 8.90
CA PRO A 88 -0.68 0.29 7.71
C PRO A 88 -1.48 1.58 7.92
N ILE A 89 -1.35 2.52 7.00
CA ILE A 89 -2.18 3.70 6.85
C ILE A 89 -2.99 3.50 5.58
N THR A 90 -4.23 3.95 5.56
CA THR A 90 -5.08 3.75 4.39
C THR A 90 -5.89 4.97 4.00
N THR A 91 -6.29 5.02 2.73
CA THR A 91 -7.32 5.92 2.24
C THR A 91 -8.62 5.16 1.96
N CYS A 92 -9.74 5.70 2.43
CA CYS A 92 -11.07 5.19 2.14
C CYS A 92 -12.12 6.28 2.33
N SER A 93 -13.35 6.03 1.86
CA SER A 93 -14.47 6.92 2.16
C SER A 93 -14.82 6.85 3.65
N PRO A 94 -15.36 7.93 4.26
CA PRO A 94 -15.63 7.99 5.70
C PRO A 94 -16.49 6.84 6.23
N GLY A 95 -17.42 6.33 5.42
CA GLY A 95 -18.30 5.21 5.79
C GLY A 95 -17.57 3.88 6.02
N HIS A 96 -16.37 3.70 5.49
CA HIS A 96 -15.58 2.47 5.65
C HIS A 96 -14.44 2.62 6.67
N ASN A 97 -14.32 3.78 7.34
CA ASN A 97 -13.24 4.04 8.31
C ASN A 97 -13.23 3.01 9.45
N ALA A 98 -14.41 2.65 9.98
CA ALA A 98 -14.52 1.67 11.05
C ALA A 98 -14.06 0.26 10.58
N LEU A 99 -14.43 -0.12 9.36
CA LEU A 99 -14.08 -1.40 8.77
C LEU A 99 -12.57 -1.55 8.54
N VAL A 100 -11.91 -0.54 7.98
CA VAL A 100 -10.45 -0.63 7.75
C VAL A 100 -9.66 -0.59 9.06
N GLN A 101 -10.19 0.09 10.09
CA GLN A 101 -9.59 0.10 11.42
C GLN A 101 -9.77 -1.24 12.14
N SER A 102 -10.90 -1.94 11.97
CA SER A 102 -11.07 -3.29 12.52
C SER A 102 -10.11 -4.30 11.89
N TYR A 103 -9.75 -4.13 10.62
CA TYR A 103 -8.69 -4.92 9.97
C TYR A 103 -7.27 -4.54 10.38
N GLY A 104 -7.13 -3.43 11.12
CA GLY A 104 -5.90 -3.07 11.79
C GLY A 104 -5.12 -1.91 11.17
N ALA A 105 -5.76 -1.10 10.32
CA ALA A 105 -5.21 0.19 9.89
C ALA A 105 -4.97 1.10 11.10
N ALA A 106 -3.78 1.72 11.16
CA ALA A 106 -3.42 2.69 12.19
C ALA A 106 -4.16 4.01 12.03
N LYS A 107 -4.44 4.41 10.78
CA LYS A 107 -5.25 5.59 10.47
C LYS A 107 -5.87 5.42 9.08
N ALA A 108 -7.11 5.89 8.96
CA ALA A 108 -7.81 6.04 7.69
C ALA A 108 -7.94 7.53 7.35
N PHE A 109 -7.72 7.87 6.08
CA PHE A 109 -7.84 9.22 5.55
C PHE A 109 -8.88 9.26 4.42
N ASP A 110 -9.68 10.31 4.39
CA ASP A 110 -10.62 10.52 3.29
C ASP A 110 -9.87 10.96 2.03
N TYR A 111 -9.92 10.14 0.98
CA TYR A 111 -9.31 10.46 -0.31
C TYR A 111 -9.99 11.64 -1.02
N ARG A 112 -11.24 11.97 -0.66
CA ARG A 112 -11.98 13.11 -1.23
C ARG A 112 -11.48 14.45 -0.71
N SER A 113 -10.70 14.45 0.38
CA SER A 113 -10.10 15.65 0.91
C SER A 113 -8.91 16.08 0.04
N ALA A 114 -8.92 17.33 -0.42
CA ALA A 114 -7.79 17.92 -1.15
C ALA A 114 -6.48 17.94 -0.33
N SER A 115 -6.58 17.91 1.01
CA SER A 115 -5.44 17.88 1.92
C SER A 115 -5.00 16.46 2.32
N CYS A 116 -5.58 15.40 1.75
CA CYS A 116 -5.33 14.02 2.14
C CYS A 116 -3.85 13.64 2.12
N GLY A 117 -3.15 13.92 1.01
CA GLY A 117 -1.72 13.61 0.89
C GLY A 117 -0.86 14.35 1.93
N VAL A 118 -1.13 15.64 2.14
CA VAL A 118 -0.42 16.46 3.14
C VAL A 118 -0.67 15.93 4.56
N ALA A 119 -1.91 15.54 4.87
CA ALA A 119 -2.27 14.99 6.16
C ALA A 119 -1.56 13.65 6.43
N ILE A 120 -1.45 12.78 5.42
CA ILE A 120 -0.70 11.52 5.52
C ILE A 120 0.80 11.80 5.75
N ARG A 121 1.37 12.76 5.01
CA ARG A 121 2.77 13.14 5.17
C ARG A 121 3.05 13.71 6.57
N ALA A 122 2.16 14.54 7.09
CA ALA A 122 2.25 15.09 8.44
C ALA A 122 2.15 13.98 9.49
N PHE A 123 1.21 13.06 9.35
CA PHE A 123 1.02 11.92 10.25
C PHE A 123 2.25 11.00 10.29
N THR A 124 2.84 10.72 9.13
CA THR A 124 4.05 9.89 9.02
C THR A 124 5.34 10.64 9.31
N LYS A 125 5.26 11.95 9.62
CA LYS A 125 6.43 12.84 9.79
C LYS A 125 7.39 12.79 8.59
N GLY A 126 6.84 12.62 7.38
CA GLY A 126 7.61 12.46 6.14
C GLY A 126 8.44 11.18 6.06
N LYS A 127 8.16 10.16 6.87
CA LYS A 127 8.85 8.85 6.87
C LYS A 127 8.15 7.79 6.02
N LEU A 128 7.10 8.15 5.27
CA LEU A 128 6.42 7.23 4.38
C LEU A 128 7.32 6.88 3.18
N SER A 129 7.66 5.60 3.05
CA SER A 129 8.51 5.09 1.96
C SER A 129 7.86 4.03 1.10
N LEU A 130 6.76 3.41 1.53
CA LEU A 130 6.09 2.33 0.80
C LEU A 130 4.64 2.70 0.56
N ILE A 131 4.22 2.66 -0.71
CA ILE A 131 2.86 3.01 -1.14
C ILE A 131 2.34 1.96 -2.12
N PHE A 132 1.14 1.49 -1.83
CA PHE A 132 0.31 0.68 -2.71
C PHE A 132 -0.89 1.45 -3.19
N ASP A 133 -1.08 1.50 -4.50
CA ASP A 133 -2.24 2.08 -5.14
C ASP A 133 -3.05 1.01 -5.88
N TYR A 134 -4.13 0.56 -5.24
CA TYR A 134 -5.07 -0.39 -5.84
C TYR A 134 -6.07 0.26 -6.80
N ILE A 135 -6.12 1.60 -6.85
CA ILE A 135 -7.05 2.36 -7.70
C ILE A 135 -6.36 2.86 -8.97
N ALA A 136 -5.05 3.12 -8.92
CA ALA A 136 -4.19 3.41 -10.06
C ALA A 136 -4.68 4.55 -10.99
N SER A 137 -5.43 5.50 -10.43
CA SER A 137 -5.94 6.68 -11.13
C SER A 137 -4.95 7.86 -11.08
N THR A 138 -5.10 8.84 -11.97
CA THR A 138 -4.27 10.05 -11.92
C THR A 138 -4.44 10.85 -10.62
N ASP A 139 -5.62 10.82 -10.01
CA ASP A 139 -5.87 11.53 -8.75
C ASP A 139 -5.31 10.76 -7.54
N SER A 140 -5.42 9.43 -7.53
CA SER A 140 -4.79 8.61 -6.50
C SER A 140 -3.26 8.74 -6.53
N MET A 141 -2.66 8.75 -7.73
CA MET A 141 -1.23 9.04 -7.90
C MET A 141 -0.83 10.37 -7.27
N LYS A 142 -1.54 11.47 -7.56
CA LYS A 142 -1.23 12.80 -6.98
C LYS A 142 -1.24 12.76 -5.45
N ILE A 143 -2.23 12.10 -4.85
CA ILE A 143 -2.34 11.96 -3.39
C ILE A 143 -1.18 11.13 -2.85
N CYS A 144 -0.86 10.00 -3.48
CA CYS A 144 0.25 9.11 -3.12
C CYS A 144 1.61 9.84 -3.17
N TYR A 145 1.88 10.58 -4.25
CA TYR A 145 3.11 11.38 -4.35
C TYR A 145 3.17 12.51 -3.33
N ALA A 146 2.05 13.19 -3.04
CA ALA A 146 2.00 14.22 -2.00
C ALA A 146 2.17 13.64 -0.58
N ALA A 147 1.76 12.41 -0.36
CA ALA A 147 1.93 11.67 0.90
C ALA A 147 3.36 11.16 1.12
N MET A 148 4.10 10.90 0.04
CA MET A 148 5.44 10.32 0.08
C MET A 148 6.43 11.23 0.83
N GLY A 149 7.34 10.61 1.58
CA GLY A 149 8.43 11.30 2.25
C GLY A 149 9.48 11.86 1.29
N ALA A 150 10.38 12.69 1.81
CA ALA A 150 11.51 13.23 1.02
C ALA A 150 12.61 12.19 0.74
N ARG A 151 12.58 11.04 1.43
CA ARG A 151 13.48 9.91 1.15
C ARG A 151 12.94 9.09 -0.02
N ARG A 152 13.84 8.39 -0.72
CA ARG A 152 13.48 7.43 -1.77
C ARG A 152 12.33 6.53 -1.27
N GLY A 153 11.21 6.61 -1.97
CA GLY A 153 10.03 5.79 -1.72
C GLY A 153 9.72 4.91 -2.92
N LEU A 154 9.05 3.80 -2.66
CA LEU A 154 8.56 2.87 -3.67
C LEU A 154 7.05 3.02 -3.78
N TYR A 155 6.60 3.24 -5.01
CA TYR A 155 5.21 3.32 -5.39
C TYR A 155 4.90 2.15 -6.32
N ILE A 156 3.91 1.34 -5.95
CA ILE A 156 3.41 0.25 -6.77
C ILE A 156 1.92 0.47 -6.98
N ALA A 157 1.49 0.39 -8.23
CA ALA A 157 0.09 0.44 -8.62
C ALA A 157 -0.35 -0.93 -9.14
N LEU A 158 -1.62 -1.27 -8.93
CA LEU A 158 -2.20 -2.50 -9.47
C LEU A 158 -2.24 -2.48 -11.01
N GLU A 159 -2.57 -1.33 -11.57
CA GLU A 159 -2.62 -1.11 -13.01
C GLU A 159 -1.52 -0.14 -13.43
N PRO A 160 -0.94 -0.32 -14.63
CA PRO A 160 -0.04 0.68 -15.18
C PRO A 160 -0.81 1.99 -15.31
N PRO A 161 -0.23 3.14 -14.90
CA PRO A 161 -0.90 4.41 -15.05
C PRO A 161 -1.19 4.66 -16.52
N GLU A 162 -2.30 5.34 -16.83
CA GLU A 162 -2.63 5.73 -18.19
C GLU A 162 -1.47 6.54 -18.81
N THR A 163 -0.65 5.88 -19.63
CA THR A 163 0.55 6.43 -20.26
C THR A 163 0.26 6.95 -21.67
N LEU A 164 -0.99 6.93 -22.11
CA LEU A 164 -1.41 7.58 -23.34
C LEU A 164 -1.47 9.10 -23.16
N PHE A 165 -0.30 9.73 -23.17
CA PHE A 165 -0.17 11.05 -23.80
C PHE A 165 -0.58 10.85 -25.25
N ARG A 166 -1.88 11.01 -25.56
CA ARG A 166 -2.32 11.23 -26.93
C ARG A 166 -1.80 12.61 -27.32
N SER A 167 -0.51 12.68 -27.66
CA SER A 167 0.05 13.87 -28.27
C SER A 167 -0.78 14.10 -29.52
N ARG A 168 -1.61 15.16 -29.50
CA ARG A 168 -2.06 15.73 -30.75
C ARG A 168 -0.77 16.14 -31.44
N ALA A 169 -0.34 15.37 -32.44
CA ALA A 169 0.75 15.76 -33.30
C ALA A 169 0.39 17.16 -33.82
N ARG A 170 1.00 18.19 -33.23
CA ARG A 170 0.99 19.52 -33.82
C ARG A 170 1.90 19.38 -35.01
N THR A 171 1.32 19.24 -36.19
CA THR A 171 2.03 19.25 -37.47
C THR A 171 2.78 20.57 -37.55
N CYS A 172 4.04 20.57 -37.11
CA CYS A 172 4.94 21.69 -37.33
C CYS A 172 5.32 21.66 -38.80
N ARG A 173 4.60 22.43 -39.63
CA ARG A 173 5.03 22.71 -41.01
C ARG A 173 6.34 23.48 -40.93
N ARG A 174 7.46 22.82 -41.18
CA ARG A 174 8.74 23.47 -41.48
C ARG A 174 8.58 24.19 -42.82
N THR A 175 8.30 25.48 -42.80
CA THR A 175 8.58 26.37 -43.93
C THR A 175 9.97 26.95 -43.72
N GLY A 176 10.91 26.59 -44.58
CA GLY A 176 12.26 27.15 -44.55
C GLY A 176 13.10 26.65 -45.73
N SER A 177 13.01 27.36 -46.85
CA SER A 177 13.96 27.27 -47.97
C SER A 177 15.31 27.83 -47.53
N TRP A 178 16.38 27.07 -47.72
CA TRP A 178 17.74 27.59 -47.62
C TRP A 178 18.26 27.82 -49.04
N ARG A 179 18.57 29.08 -49.35
CA ARG A 179 19.41 29.50 -50.49
C ARG A 179 20.86 29.48 -50.03
#